data_AF-A0A0H2SS36-F1
#
_entry.id   AF-A0A0H2SS36-F1
#
_cell.length_a   1.000
_cell.length_b   1.000
_cell.length_c   1.000
_cell.angle_alpha   90.00
_cell.angle_beta   90.00
_cell.angle_gamma   90.00
#
_symmetry.space_group_name_H-M   'P 1'
#
loop_
_entity.id
_entity.type
_entity.pdbx_description
1 polymer ?
#
loop_
_entity_poly.entity_id
_entity_poly.type
_entity_poly.pdbx_seq_one_letter_code
_entity_poly.pdbx_strand_id
1 'polypeptide(L)' 'MDKKYEKSSIQGIQCFINGIKLDIVAVENAIKYEYSNGLAEGKINKIKLIKRMMYGRCKFETLKNKILLIEHN' A
#
# COMPACT_ATOMS: atom_id res chain seq x y z
N MET A 1 1.31 -20.84 -15.88
CA MET A 1 0.44 -21.04 -14.71
C MET A 1 -0.58 -22.11 -15.03
N ASP A 2 -0.65 -23.16 -14.21
CA ASP A 2 -1.63 -24.23 -14.38
C ASP A 2 -3.06 -23.69 -14.23
N LYS A 3 -3.82 -23.72 -15.32
CA LYS A 3 -5.22 -23.23 -15.39
C LYS A 3 -6.22 -24.10 -14.61
N LYS A 4 -5.73 -25.05 -13.81
CA LYS A 4 -6.52 -26.09 -13.14
C LYS A 4 -7.60 -25.53 -12.21
N TYR A 5 -7.41 -24.32 -11.68
CA TYR A 5 -8.30 -23.71 -10.70
C TYR A 5 -8.98 -22.42 -11.18
N GLU A 6 -8.80 -22.02 -12.46
CA GLU A 6 -9.47 -20.83 -13.01
C GLU A 6 -11.01 -20.93 -12.99
N LYS A 7 -11.55 -22.15 -12.91
CA LYS A 7 -13.00 -22.41 -12.79
C LYS A 7 -13.37 -23.04 -11.43
N SER A 8 -12.56 -22.82 -10.40
CA SER A 8 -12.92 -23.26 -9.04
C SER A 8 -14.21 -22.59 -8.59
N SER A 9 -15.13 -23.34 -7.98
CA SER A 9 -16.38 -22.84 -7.38
C SER A 9 -16.15 -22.12 -6.05
N ILE A 10 -14.94 -22.18 -5.51
CA ILE A 10 -14.58 -21.55 -4.24
C ILE A 10 -14.21 -20.09 -4.49
N GLN A 11 -15.03 -19.17 -3.97
CA GLN A 11 -14.84 -17.73 -4.15
C GLN A 11 -13.46 -17.22 -3.71
N GLY A 12 -12.93 -17.72 -2.59
CA GLY A 12 -11.60 -17.32 -2.10
C GLY A 12 -10.48 -17.63 -3.09
N ILE A 13 -10.56 -18.76 -3.80
CA ILE A 13 -9.58 -19.16 -4.81
C ILE A 13 -9.70 -18.25 -6.04
N GLN A 14 -10.92 -17.89 -6.44
CA GLN A 14 -11.14 -16.96 -7.55
C GLN A 14 -10.60 -15.56 -7.24
N CYS A 15 -10.87 -15.03 -6.05
CA CYS A 15 -10.34 -13.73 -5.62
C CYS A 15 -8.81 -13.73 -5.60
N PHE A 16 -8.18 -14.80 -5.10
CA PHE A 16 -6.73 -14.93 -5.08
C PHE A 16 -6.12 -14.98 -6.49
N ILE A 17 -6.68 -15.79 -7.39
CA ILE A 17 -6.24 -15.86 -8.80
C ILE A 17 -6.38 -14.50 -9.49
N ASN A 18 -7.48 -13.79 -9.24
CA ASN A 18 -7.70 -12.46 -9.79
C ASN A 18 -6.70 -11.44 -9.24
N GLY A 19 -6.38 -11.49 -7.95
CA GLY A 19 -5.33 -10.66 -7.33
C GLY A 19 -3.99 -10.88 -8.01
N ILE A 20 -3.56 -12.15 -8.16
CA ILE A 20 -2.32 -12.50 -8.87
C ILE A 20 -2.31 -11.94 -10.29
N LYS A 21 -3.41 -12.10 -11.04
CA LYS A 21 -3.50 -11.59 -12.42
C LYS A 21 -3.34 -10.08 -12.50
N LEU A 22 -3.86 -9.34 -11.52
CA LEU A 22 -3.68 -7.89 -11.43
C LEU A 22 -2.23 -7.51 -11.09
N ASP A 23 -1.57 -8.30 -10.23
CA ASP A 23 -0.21 -8.03 -9.77
C ASP A 23 0.87 -8.31 -10.82
N ILE A 24 0.60 -9.15 -11.83
CA ILE A 24 1.59 -9.48 -12.90
C ILE A 24 2.17 -8.21 -13.53
N VAL A 25 1.32 -7.25 -13.91
CA VAL A 25 1.76 -6.00 -14.55
C VAL A 25 2.61 -5.16 -13.59
N ALA A 26 2.25 -5.13 -12.31
CA ALA A 26 3.01 -4.40 -11.30
C ALA A 26 4.40 -5.02 -11.09
N VAL A 27 4.49 -6.35 -11.05
CA VAL A 27 5.76 -7.09 -10.89
C VAL A 27 6.64 -6.92 -12.13
N GLU A 28 6.09 -7.04 -13.34
CA GLU A 28 6.83 -6.79 -14.58
C GLU A 28 7.44 -5.39 -14.61
N ASN A 29 6.66 -4.37 -14.23
CA ASN A 29 7.15 -3.00 -14.14
C ASN A 29 8.21 -2.83 -13.04
N ALA A 30 8.07 -3.50 -11.90
CA ALA A 30 9.05 -3.45 -10.81
C ALA A 30 10.42 -4.06 -11.18
N ILE A 31 10.44 -5.04 -12.10
CA ILE A 31 11.68 -5.60 -12.64
C ILE A 31 12.25 -4.70 -13.75
N LYS A 32 11.38 -4.13 -14.59
CA LYS A 32 11.77 -3.32 -15.75
C LYS A 32 12.38 -1.97 -15.38
N TYR A 33 11.92 -1.36 -14.28
CA TYR A 33 12.36 -0.04 -13.86
C TYR A 33 13.07 -0.11 -12.52
N GLU A 34 14.08 0.75 -12.32
CA GLU A 34 14.80 0.86 -11.05
C GLU A 34 14.02 1.65 -9.97
N TYR A 35 12.80 2.10 -10.29
CA TYR A 35 11.97 2.86 -9.36
C TYR A 35 11.33 1.94 -8.32
N SER A 36 11.44 2.34 -7.06
CA SER A 36 10.80 1.65 -5.93
C SER A 36 9.74 2.53 -5.28
N ASN A 37 8.62 1.91 -4.87
CA ASN A 37 7.61 2.56 -4.04
C ASN A 37 8.08 2.79 -2.59
N GLY A 38 9.27 2.31 -2.20
CA GLY A 38 9.77 2.38 -0.83
C GLY A 38 9.82 3.79 -0.25
N LEU A 39 10.14 4.82 -1.05
CA LEU A 39 10.12 6.21 -0.58
C LEU A 39 8.70 6.68 -0.24
N ALA A 40 7.72 6.35 -1.09
CA ALA A 40 6.32 6.69 -0.87
C ALA A 40 5.75 5.92 0.33
N GLU A 41 6.04 4.62 0.42
CA GLU A 41 5.64 3.77 1.55
C GLU A 41 6.25 4.24 2.86
N GLY A 42 7.52 4.65 2.87
CA GLY A 42 8.20 5.22 4.03
C GLY A 42 7.48 6.47 4.54
N LYS A 43 7.16 7.42 3.64
CA LYS A 43 6.40 8.63 3.98
C LYS A 43 5.01 8.29 4.54
N ILE A 44 4.29 7.38 3.90
CA ILE A 44 2.96 6.93 4.34
C ILE A 44 3.04 6.28 5.73
N ASN A 45 4.06 5.46 5.98
CA ASN A 45 4.26 4.81 7.28
C ASN A 45 4.58 5.82 8.39
N LYS A 46 5.41 6.83 8.12
CA LYS A 46 5.66 7.95 9.04
C LYS A 46 4.37 8.69 9.39
N ILE A 47 3.54 8.99 8.39
CA ILE A 47 2.23 9.65 8.60
C ILE A 47 1.30 8.76 9.45
N LYS A 48 1.20 7.47 9.15
CA LYS A 48 0.39 6.51 9.93
C LYS A 48 0.85 6.43 11.38
N LEU A 49 2.16 6.47 11.62
CA LEU A 49 2.75 6.47 12.96
C LEU A 49 2.35 7.72 13.73
N ILE A 50 2.52 8.91 13.13
CA ILE A 50 2.13 10.19 13.75
C ILE A 50 0.64 10.20 14.08
N LYS A 51 -0.20 9.76 13.13
CA LYS A 51 -1.65 9.64 13.34
C LYS A 51 -2.00 8.72 14.52
N ARG A 52 -1.29 7.59 14.68
CA ARG A 52 -1.47 6.66 15.80
C ARG A 52 -1.07 7.27 17.14
N MET A 53 0.03 8.03 17.19
CA MET A 53 0.47 8.74 18.40
C MET A 53 -0.52 9.85 18.82
N MET A 54 -1.24 10.43 17.86
CA MET A 54 -2.21 11.51 18.09
C MET A 54 -3.61 11.01 18.49
N TYR A 55 -3.73 9.81 19.07
CA TYR A 55 -5.00 9.18 19.46
C TYR A 55 -6.03 10.18 20.02
N GLY A 56 -7.24 10.22 19.43
CA GLY A 56 -8.33 11.12 19.82
C GLY A 56 -8.17 12.61 19.47
N ARG A 57 -7.02 13.03 18.92
CA ARG A 57 -6.66 14.45 18.69
C ARG A 57 -6.27 14.74 17.23
N CYS A 58 -6.61 13.83 16.31
CA CYS A 58 -6.06 13.81 14.95
C CYS A 58 -7.10 14.18 13.88
N LYS A 59 -7.67 15.39 13.95
CA LYS A 59 -8.41 15.95 12.80
C LYS A 59 -7.41 16.25 11.68
N PHE A 60 -7.90 16.31 10.43
CA PHE A 60 -7.02 16.49 9.26
C PHE A 60 -6.06 17.68 9.40
N GLU A 61 -6.58 18.84 9.82
CA GLU A 61 -5.78 20.05 10.00
C GLU A 61 -4.70 19.89 11.08
N THR A 62 -5.05 19.28 12.21
CA THR A 62 -4.11 19.03 13.31
C THR A 62 -3.02 18.05 12.92
N LEU A 63 -3.37 17.00 12.17
CA LEU A 63 -2.40 16.04 11.63
C LEU A 63 -1.46 16.70 10.63
N LYS A 64 -1.99 17.49 9.70
CA LYS A 64 -1.21 18.23 8.70
C LYS A 64 -0.21 19.16 9.38
N ASN A 65 -0.65 19.97 10.34
CA ASN A 65 0.22 20.87 11.09
C ASN A 65 1.31 20.11 11.85
N LYS A 66 0.98 18.96 12.45
CA LYS A 66 1.96 18.13 13.15
C LYS A 66 2.98 17.52 12.20
N ILE A 67 2.58 17.06 11.01
CA ILE A 67 3.49 16.54 9.99
C ILE A 67 4.43 17.64 9.52
N LEU A 68 3.90 18.80 9.12
CA LEU A 68 4.73 19.93 8.66
C LEU A 68 5.75 20.33 9.73
N LEU A 69 5.33 20.43 11.00
CA LEU A 69 6.24 20.71 12.11
C LEU A 69 7.38 19.68 12.25
N ILE A 70 7.10 18.39 11.98
CA ILE A 70 8.10 17.31 12.08
C ILE A 70 9.05 17.30 10.87
N GLU A 71 8.59 17.69 9.68
CA GLU A 71 9.44 17.73 8.48
C GLU A 71 10.30 19.01 8.39
N HIS A 72 9.94 20.08 9.11
CA HIS A 72 10.68 21.35 9.13
C HIS A 72 11.70 21.49 10.27
N ASN A 73 11.84 20.48 11.13
CA ASN A 73 12.85 20.38 12.19
C ASN A 73 13.92 19.35 11.79
#